data_AF-A0A811S064-F1
#
_entry.id   AF-A0A811S064-F1
#
_cell.length_a   1.000
_cell.length_b   1.000
_cell.length_c   1.000
_cell.angle_alpha   90.00
_cell.angle_beta   90.00
_cell.angle_gamma   90.00
#
_symmetry.space_group_name_H-M   'P 1'
#
loop_
_entity.id
_entity.type
_entity.pdbx_description
1 polymer ?
#
loop_
_entity_poly.entity_id
_entity_poly.type
_entity_poly.pdbx_seq_one_letter_code
_entity_poly.pdbx_strand_id
1 'polypeptide(L)'
;MPEEHLEEVKNELRSILEGTGGSHHIEEFLYLQKLVQDRDDLTPSMLSVAHHVQLEILVAIKTGIQAFLHPSVTIPHNRLVEVFLYKRCRNIACQSALPSEECRCNVCASRNGFCNLCMCVICNKFDFEVNTCRWIGCDFCSHWTHTDCAIHNGQIGMGQSVKSSIGHAEMLFRCRACQRTSELLGWVKDVFQQCAPGWDRDALLRELEFVCKIFRLSEDAKGRVLFRKCLDLIERLRNAPADSINPRVILQALQGQSFTPSIFPG
;
A
#
# COMPACT_ATOMS: atom_id res chain seq x y z
N MET A 1 14.47 -27.70 22.98
CA MET A 1 15.59 -26.87 22.50
C MET A 1 15.77 -25.74 23.51
N PRO A 2 16.99 -25.40 23.94
CA PRO A 2 17.23 -24.29 24.86
C PRO A 2 16.74 -22.96 24.27
N GLU A 3 16.24 -22.06 25.11
CA GLU A 3 15.70 -20.76 24.69
C GLU A 3 16.75 -19.84 24.06
N GLU A 4 17.99 -19.91 24.55
CA GLU A 4 19.15 -19.22 23.96
C GLU A 4 19.36 -19.57 22.49
N HIS A 5 19.26 -20.86 22.15
CA HIS A 5 19.43 -21.32 20.78
C HIS A 5 18.27 -20.89 19.87
N LEU A 6 17.05 -20.75 20.40
CA LEU A 6 15.92 -20.19 19.65
C LEU A 6 16.16 -18.72 19.28
N GLU A 7 16.73 -17.94 20.20
CA GLU A 7 17.01 -16.53 19.96
C GLU A 7 18.18 -16.34 18.98
N GLU A 8 19.21 -17.19 19.03
CA GLU A 8 20.27 -17.26 18.01
C GLU A 8 19.68 -17.48 16.61
N VAL A 9 18.80 -18.46 16.46
CA VAL A 9 18.13 -18.73 15.18
C VAL A 9 17.27 -17.55 14.72
N LYS A 10 16.56 -16.84 15.63
CA LYS A 10 15.84 -15.61 15.26
C LYS A 10 16.79 -14.55 14.73
N ASN A 11 17.94 -14.34 15.38
CA ASN A 11 18.93 -13.34 14.99
C ASN A 11 19.51 -13.65 13.61
N GLU A 12 19.88 -14.91 13.34
CA GLU A 12 20.36 -15.34 12.03
C GLU A 12 19.30 -15.13 10.94
N LEU A 13 18.06 -15.54 11.19
CA LEU A 13 16.97 -15.36 10.24
C LEU A 13 16.66 -13.89 9.96
N ARG A 14 16.76 -13.00 10.96
CA ARG A 14 16.64 -11.55 10.76
C ARG A 14 17.68 -11.04 9.77
N SER A 15 18.95 -11.43 9.95
CA SER A 15 20.04 -11.04 9.04
C SER A 15 19.81 -11.53 7.60
N ILE A 16 19.27 -12.74 7.42
CA ILE A 16 18.90 -13.27 6.10
C ILE A 16 17.78 -12.42 5.46
N LEU A 17 16.74 -12.11 6.24
CA LEU A 17 15.58 -11.34 5.78
C LEU A 17 15.90 -9.86 5.47
N GLU A 18 16.93 -9.29 6.09
CA GLU A 18 17.44 -7.96 5.77
C GLU A 18 18.06 -7.87 4.37
N GLY A 19 18.39 -9.01 3.76
CA GLY A 19 18.92 -9.07 2.40
C GLY A 19 20.35 -8.53 2.27
N THR A 20 21.06 -8.35 3.40
CA THR A 20 22.44 -7.86 3.46
C THR A 20 23.47 -8.90 3.01
N GLY A 21 23.08 -10.17 2.89
CA GLY A 21 23.94 -11.29 2.47
C GLY A 21 24.14 -11.46 0.95
N GLY A 22 23.52 -10.64 0.10
CA GLY A 22 23.62 -10.78 -1.36
C GLY A 22 22.70 -11.84 -1.97
N SER A 23 22.87 -12.15 -3.27
CA SER A 23 21.91 -12.96 -4.05
C SER A 23 21.76 -14.40 -3.57
N HIS A 24 22.84 -15.02 -3.07
CA HIS A 24 22.82 -16.39 -2.57
C HIS A 24 21.87 -16.57 -1.38
N HIS A 25 21.92 -15.64 -0.42
CA HIS A 25 21.04 -15.67 0.76
C HIS A 25 19.56 -15.48 0.41
N ILE A 26 19.26 -14.72 -0.65
CA ILE A 26 17.88 -14.56 -1.15
C ILE A 26 17.36 -15.89 -1.70
N GLU A 27 18.17 -16.60 -2.50
CA GLU A 27 17.79 -17.89 -3.06
C GLU A 27 17.58 -18.96 -1.98
N GLU A 28 18.50 -19.04 -1.01
CA GLU A 28 18.37 -19.93 0.15
C GLU A 28 17.11 -19.63 0.97
N PHE A 29 16.82 -18.35 1.21
CA PHE A 29 15.61 -17.96 1.92
C PHE A 29 14.34 -18.36 1.15
N LEU A 30 14.30 -18.14 -0.17
CA LEU A 30 13.16 -18.55 -0.99
C LEU A 30 12.98 -20.07 -0.98
N TYR A 31 14.07 -20.83 -0.98
CA TYR A 31 14.02 -22.29 -0.82
C TYR A 31 13.44 -22.68 0.55
N LEU A 32 13.94 -22.09 1.64
CA LEU A 32 13.42 -22.33 2.99
C LEU A 32 11.94 -21.95 3.13
N GLN A 33 11.54 -20.81 2.57
CA GLN A 33 10.16 -20.36 2.55
C GLN A 33 9.26 -21.36 1.82
N LYS A 34 9.70 -21.86 0.66
CA LYS A 34 8.98 -22.88 -0.09
C LYS A 34 8.84 -24.17 0.72
N LEU A 35 9.92 -24.63 1.36
CA LEU A 35 9.87 -25.81 2.23
C LEU A 35 8.83 -25.68 3.34
N VAL A 36 8.73 -24.53 4.00
CA VAL A 36 7.72 -24.31 5.05
C VAL A 36 6.30 -24.21 4.47
N GLN A 37 6.14 -23.67 3.26
CA GLN A 37 4.84 -23.58 2.59
C GLN A 37 4.31 -24.95 2.14
N ASP A 38 5.20 -25.87 1.75
CA ASP A 38 4.86 -27.21 1.25
C ASP A 38 4.66 -28.25 2.38
N ARG A 39 4.76 -27.84 3.66
CA ARG A 39 4.60 -28.72 4.83
C ARG A 39 3.14 -28.90 5.24
N ASP A 40 2.51 -29.97 4.75
CA ASP A 40 1.12 -30.33 5.06
C ASP A 40 0.91 -30.91 6.47
N ASP A 41 1.98 -31.39 7.12
CA ASP A 41 1.95 -31.91 8.49
C ASP A 41 1.84 -30.82 9.55
N LEU A 42 2.04 -29.54 9.21
CA LEU A 42 1.86 -28.40 10.13
C LEU A 42 0.37 -28.08 10.34
N THR A 43 -0.34 -29.00 10.97
CA THR A 43 -1.79 -28.94 11.22
C THR A 43 -2.15 -27.88 12.26
N PRO A 44 -3.41 -27.37 12.26
CA PRO A 44 -3.87 -26.41 13.27
C PRO A 44 -3.66 -26.87 14.72
N SER A 45 -3.88 -28.17 15.00
CA SER A 45 -3.67 -28.79 16.31
C SER A 45 -2.19 -28.83 16.72
N MET A 46 -1.28 -29.04 15.77
CA MET A 46 0.17 -29.01 16.06
C MET A 46 0.64 -27.58 16.32
N LEU A 47 0.19 -26.61 15.52
CA LEU A 47 0.55 -25.20 15.70
C LEU A 47 0.02 -24.62 17.02
N SER A 48 -1.16 -25.08 17.50
CA SER A 48 -1.74 -24.59 18.75
C SER A 48 -0.95 -24.99 20.00
N VAL A 49 -0.16 -26.06 19.93
CA VAL A 49 0.68 -26.53 21.05
C VAL A 49 2.18 -26.30 20.81
N ALA A 50 2.54 -25.69 19.66
CA ALA A 50 3.92 -25.37 19.34
C ALA A 50 4.50 -24.35 20.34
N HIS A 51 5.82 -24.32 20.48
CA HIS A 51 6.48 -23.26 21.24
C HIS A 51 6.28 -21.91 20.56
N HIS A 52 6.04 -20.86 21.34
CA HIS A 52 5.73 -19.52 20.82
C HIS A 52 6.81 -18.99 19.87
N VAL A 53 8.08 -19.04 20.28
CA VAL A 53 9.22 -18.59 19.45
C VAL A 53 9.39 -19.42 18.17
N GLN A 54 9.13 -20.73 18.22
CA GLN A 54 9.18 -21.57 17.01
C GLN A 54 8.11 -21.14 16.01
N LEU A 55 6.93 -20.75 16.52
CA LEU A 55 5.84 -20.26 15.70
C LEU A 55 6.16 -18.88 15.09
N GLU A 56 6.80 -17.97 15.84
CA GLU A 56 7.30 -16.71 15.29
C GLU A 56 8.28 -16.93 14.12
N ILE A 57 9.23 -17.86 14.29
CA ILE A 57 10.19 -18.25 13.25
C ILE A 57 9.46 -18.79 12.01
N LEU A 58 8.53 -19.74 12.21
CA LEU A 58 7.75 -20.33 11.11
C LEU A 58 6.91 -19.30 10.37
N VAL A 59 6.26 -18.38 11.09
CA VAL A 59 5.48 -17.29 10.49
C VAL A 59 6.39 -16.33 9.73
N ALA A 60 7.54 -15.94 10.29
CA ALA A 60 8.50 -15.07 9.63
C ALA A 60 9.02 -15.67 8.32
N ILE A 61 9.40 -16.96 8.34
CA ILE A 61 9.82 -17.71 7.14
C ILE A 61 8.68 -17.74 6.11
N LYS A 62 7.49 -18.23 6.51
CA LYS A 62 6.37 -18.42 5.59
C LYS A 62 5.90 -17.12 4.93
N THR A 63 5.96 -16.01 5.66
CA THR A 63 5.48 -14.70 5.20
C THR A 63 6.57 -13.83 4.57
N GLY A 64 7.84 -14.08 4.89
CA GLY A 64 8.97 -13.22 4.52
C GLY A 64 9.02 -11.90 5.29
N ILE A 65 8.45 -11.84 6.50
CA ILE A 65 8.31 -10.59 7.27
C ILE A 65 9.17 -10.66 8.53
N GLN A 66 10.23 -9.85 8.57
CA GLN A 66 11.16 -9.75 9.68
C GLN A 66 10.50 -9.26 10.98
N ALA A 67 9.44 -8.45 10.88
CA ALA A 67 8.81 -7.83 12.03
C ALA A 67 8.25 -8.85 13.05
N PHE A 68 7.93 -10.07 12.63
CA PHE A 68 7.55 -11.16 13.53
C PHE A 68 8.68 -11.65 14.45
N LEU A 69 9.93 -11.34 14.11
CA LEU A 69 11.10 -11.70 14.89
C LEU A 69 11.56 -10.57 15.81
N HIS A 70 11.03 -9.36 15.66
CA HIS A 70 11.55 -8.17 16.33
C HIS A 70 11.25 -8.20 17.84
N PRO A 71 12.22 -7.93 18.74
CA PRO A 71 12.02 -8.04 20.19
C PRO A 71 10.90 -7.16 20.78
N SER A 72 10.62 -6.01 20.15
CA SER A 72 9.53 -5.13 20.59
C SER A 72 8.15 -5.52 20.05
N VAL A 73 8.06 -6.55 19.21
CA VAL A 73 6.81 -7.00 18.60
C VAL A 73 6.38 -8.29 19.30
N THR A 74 5.37 -8.19 20.17
CA THR A 74 4.77 -9.35 20.84
C THR A 74 3.42 -9.66 20.22
N ILE A 75 3.33 -10.77 19.47
CA ILE A 75 2.08 -11.22 18.87
C ILE A 75 1.52 -12.39 19.68
N PRO A 76 0.23 -12.37 20.08
CA PRO A 76 -0.39 -13.49 20.78
C PRO A 76 -0.29 -14.80 20.00
N HIS A 77 -0.09 -15.92 20.70
CA HIS A 77 0.10 -17.24 20.10
C HIS A 77 -0.99 -17.61 19.08
N ASN A 78 -2.26 -17.43 19.45
CA ASN A 78 -3.40 -17.70 18.57
C ASN A 78 -3.38 -16.85 17.29
N ARG A 79 -2.90 -15.61 17.36
CA ARG A 79 -2.77 -14.72 16.19
C ARG A 79 -1.68 -15.19 15.25
N LEU A 80 -0.55 -15.68 15.78
CA LEU A 80 0.50 -16.29 14.96
C LEU A 80 -0.01 -17.55 14.23
N VAL A 81 -0.78 -18.41 14.91
CA VAL A 81 -1.42 -19.58 14.28
C VAL A 81 -2.36 -19.14 13.15
N GLU A 82 -3.21 -18.14 13.40
CA GLU A 82 -4.14 -17.63 12.39
C GLU A 82 -3.42 -17.00 11.18
N VAL A 83 -2.31 -16.28 11.39
CA VAL A 83 -1.48 -15.76 10.30
C VAL A 83 -0.84 -16.90 9.50
N PHE A 84 -0.27 -17.91 10.17
CA PHE A 84 0.36 -19.07 9.51
C PHE A 84 -0.64 -19.84 8.63
N LEU A 85 -1.89 -19.92 9.07
CA LEU A 85 -3.00 -20.59 8.37
C LEU A 85 -3.76 -19.66 7.41
N TYR A 86 -3.25 -18.45 7.13
CA TYR A 86 -3.87 -17.46 6.23
C TYR A 86 -5.27 -16.99 6.64
N LYS A 87 -5.64 -17.13 7.90
CA LYS A 87 -6.92 -16.68 8.49
C LYS A 87 -6.85 -15.28 9.07
N ARG A 88 -5.64 -14.70 9.16
CA ARG A 88 -5.39 -13.34 9.63
C ARG A 88 -4.37 -12.63 8.76
N CYS A 89 -4.55 -11.32 8.61
CA CYS A 89 -3.63 -10.47 7.89
C CYS A 89 -2.23 -10.53 8.50
N ARG A 90 -1.22 -10.76 7.64
CA ARG A 90 0.21 -10.76 8.00
C ARG A 90 0.79 -9.37 8.25
N ASN A 91 0.05 -8.29 7.96
CA ASN A 91 0.44 -6.95 8.37
C ASN A 91 0.10 -6.79 9.87
N ILE A 92 1.13 -6.73 10.70
CA ILE A 92 1.05 -6.58 12.17
C ILE A 92 0.32 -5.31 12.62
N ALA A 93 0.20 -4.27 11.78
CA ALA A 93 -0.63 -3.10 12.09
C ALA A 93 -2.12 -3.33 11.75
N CYS A 94 -2.42 -4.14 10.74
CA CYS A 94 -3.79 -4.38 10.28
C CYS A 94 -4.51 -5.46 11.08
N GLN A 95 -3.83 -6.59 11.30
CA GLN A 95 -4.30 -7.76 12.07
C GLN A 95 -5.73 -8.24 11.76
N SER A 96 -6.35 -7.88 10.63
CA SER A 96 -7.75 -8.22 10.36
C SER A 96 -7.93 -9.71 10.11
N ALA A 97 -9.07 -10.28 10.52
CA ALA A 97 -9.45 -11.64 10.11
C ALA A 97 -9.69 -11.65 8.59
N LEU A 98 -9.37 -12.77 7.93
CA LEU A 98 -9.45 -12.89 6.48
C LEU A 98 -10.54 -13.88 6.04
N PRO A 99 -11.33 -13.55 4.99
CA PRO A 99 -11.41 -12.25 4.32
C PRO A 99 -11.88 -11.12 5.24
N SER A 100 -11.33 -9.91 5.09
CA SER A 100 -11.75 -8.76 5.89
C SER A 100 -13.11 -8.25 5.42
N GLU A 101 -13.90 -7.72 6.36
CA GLU A 101 -15.26 -7.19 6.10
C GLU A 101 -16.20 -8.19 5.41
N GLU A 102 -15.98 -9.49 5.65
CA GLU A 102 -16.74 -10.58 5.04
C GLU A 102 -16.81 -10.52 3.51
N CYS A 103 -15.78 -9.94 2.87
CA CYS A 103 -15.75 -9.80 1.42
C CYS A 103 -15.83 -11.16 0.71
N ARG A 104 -16.83 -11.33 -0.15
CA ARG A 104 -17.11 -12.60 -0.87
C ARG A 104 -16.60 -12.62 -2.31
N CYS A 105 -15.74 -11.67 -2.70
CA CYS A 105 -15.25 -11.61 -4.08
C CYS A 105 -14.26 -12.76 -4.37
N ASN A 106 -14.11 -13.13 -5.64
CA ASN A 106 -13.21 -14.21 -6.03
C ASN A 106 -11.75 -13.94 -5.62
N VAL A 107 -11.29 -12.68 -5.67
CA VAL A 107 -9.92 -12.33 -5.25
C VAL A 107 -9.69 -12.65 -3.77
N CYS A 108 -10.62 -12.26 -2.89
CA CYS A 108 -10.50 -12.52 -1.46
C CYS A 108 -10.71 -14.00 -1.11
N ALA A 109 -11.57 -14.71 -1.83
CA ALA A 109 -11.86 -16.12 -1.58
C ALA A 109 -10.76 -17.06 -2.08
N SER A 110 -10.08 -16.73 -3.19
CA SER A 110 -9.12 -17.62 -3.83
C SER A 110 -7.66 -17.36 -3.46
N ARG A 111 -7.33 -16.20 -2.86
CA ARG A 111 -5.94 -15.84 -2.56
C ARG A 111 -5.65 -15.96 -1.07
N ASN A 112 -4.94 -17.02 -0.73
CA ASN A 112 -4.47 -17.28 0.63
C ASN A 112 -3.71 -16.07 1.20
N GLY A 113 -4.18 -15.57 2.34
CA GLY A 113 -3.53 -14.51 3.10
C GLY A 113 -3.69 -13.10 2.52
N PHE A 114 -4.45 -12.94 1.43
CA PHE A 114 -4.74 -11.64 0.86
C PHE A 114 -5.69 -10.85 1.77
N CYS A 115 -5.33 -9.61 2.10
CA CYS A 115 -6.16 -8.69 2.88
C CYS A 115 -6.62 -7.54 1.98
N ASN A 116 -7.93 -7.44 1.71
CA ASN A 116 -8.50 -6.36 0.91
C ASN A 116 -8.39 -4.98 1.56
N LEU A 117 -8.07 -4.88 2.85
CA LEU A 117 -7.93 -3.60 3.56
C LEU A 117 -6.57 -2.94 3.38
N CYS A 118 -5.50 -3.72 3.20
CA CYS A 118 -4.14 -3.17 3.21
C CYS A 118 -3.21 -3.74 2.14
N MET A 119 -3.65 -4.72 1.34
CA MET A 119 -2.80 -5.31 0.30
C MET A 119 -3.26 -4.90 -1.10
N CYS A 120 -2.28 -4.67 -1.96
CA CYS A 120 -2.49 -4.36 -3.36
C CYS A 120 -2.99 -5.60 -4.12
N VAL A 121 -4.11 -5.46 -4.83
CA VAL A 121 -4.71 -6.55 -5.64
C VAL A 121 -3.82 -7.06 -6.78
N ILE A 122 -2.78 -6.33 -7.17
CA ILE A 122 -1.79 -6.81 -8.16
C ILE A 122 -0.68 -7.61 -7.48
N CYS A 123 0.12 -6.99 -6.61
CA CYS A 123 1.34 -7.62 -6.09
C CYS A 123 1.15 -8.38 -4.75
N ASN A 124 -0.04 -8.34 -4.14
CA ASN A 124 -0.35 -8.92 -2.82
C ASN A 124 0.58 -8.41 -1.68
N LYS A 125 1.27 -7.29 -1.89
CA LYS A 125 2.10 -6.61 -0.89
C LYS A 125 1.30 -5.47 -0.24
N PHE A 126 1.70 -5.15 0.98
CA PHE A 126 1.28 -3.95 1.71
C PHE A 126 2.52 -3.09 1.95
N ASP A 127 2.31 -1.82 2.22
CA ASP A 127 3.30 -0.91 2.80
C ASP A 127 2.67 -0.22 4.02
N PHE A 128 3.37 0.74 4.61
CA PHE A 128 2.90 1.52 5.75
C PHE A 128 2.44 2.92 5.35
N GLU A 129 2.30 3.17 4.04
CA GLU A 129 1.89 4.45 3.52
C GLU A 129 0.37 4.58 3.66
N VAL A 130 -0.07 5.68 4.27
CA VAL A 130 -1.48 6.02 4.45
C VAL A 130 -1.70 7.45 4.01
N ASN A 131 -2.95 7.82 3.73
CA ASN A 131 -3.31 9.20 3.35
C ASN A 131 -2.50 9.70 2.15
N THR A 132 -2.47 8.91 1.07
CA THR A 132 -1.54 9.06 -0.06
C THR A 132 -2.18 8.71 -1.40
N CYS A 133 -1.74 9.36 -2.48
CA CYS A 133 -1.99 9.02 -3.87
C CYS A 133 -1.15 7.82 -4.36
N ARG A 134 -0.29 7.23 -3.52
CA ARG A 134 0.41 5.96 -3.79
C ARG A 134 -0.52 4.76 -3.88
N TRP A 135 -1.72 4.90 -3.34
CA TRP A 135 -2.76 3.88 -3.34
C TRP A 135 -4.02 4.41 -4.04
N ILE A 136 -4.63 3.55 -4.86
CA ILE A 136 -5.89 3.83 -5.55
C ILE A 136 -6.93 2.84 -5.03
N GLY A 137 -8.01 3.37 -4.45
CA GLY A 137 -9.19 2.62 -4.06
C GLY A 137 -10.18 2.51 -5.22
N CYS A 138 -10.88 1.38 -5.31
CA CYS A 138 -11.99 1.22 -6.23
C CYS A 138 -13.32 1.62 -5.58
N ASP A 139 -14.07 2.53 -6.21
CA ASP A 139 -15.35 3.05 -5.70
C ASP A 139 -16.44 1.98 -5.53
N PHE A 140 -16.28 0.81 -6.16
CA PHE A 140 -17.32 -0.20 -6.22
C PHE A 140 -17.08 -1.40 -5.31
N CYS A 141 -15.82 -1.70 -5.00
CA CYS A 141 -15.47 -2.90 -4.24
C CYS A 141 -14.48 -2.65 -3.12
N SER A 142 -14.06 -1.39 -2.92
CA SER A 142 -13.15 -0.95 -1.85
C SER A 142 -11.82 -1.71 -1.80
N HIS A 143 -11.41 -2.32 -2.91
CA HIS A 143 -10.09 -2.93 -3.03
C HIS A 143 -9.06 -1.89 -3.44
N TRP A 144 -7.86 -2.04 -2.89
CA TRP A 144 -6.76 -1.12 -3.05
C TRP A 144 -5.69 -1.65 -4.02
N THR A 145 -5.05 -0.74 -4.73
CA THR A 145 -3.96 -1.03 -5.67
C THR A 145 -2.87 0.03 -5.54
N HIS A 146 -1.60 -0.38 -5.46
CA HIS A 146 -0.52 0.59 -5.58
C HIS A 146 -0.60 1.28 -6.96
N THR A 147 -0.45 2.60 -6.98
CA THR A 147 -0.48 3.41 -8.20
C THR A 147 0.56 2.93 -9.22
N ASP A 148 1.80 2.65 -8.79
CA ASP A 148 2.83 2.14 -9.69
C ASP A 148 2.48 0.75 -10.26
N CYS A 149 1.85 -0.13 -9.46
CA CYS A 149 1.35 -1.41 -9.96
C CYS A 149 0.26 -1.22 -11.02
N ALA A 150 -0.70 -0.33 -10.77
CA ALA A 150 -1.78 -0.03 -11.69
C ALA A 150 -1.25 0.53 -13.02
N ILE A 151 -0.27 1.45 -12.98
CA ILE A 151 0.39 2.00 -14.18
C ILE A 151 1.11 0.89 -14.96
N HIS A 152 1.99 0.12 -14.30
CA HIS A 152 2.77 -0.93 -14.96
C HIS A 152 1.89 -2.01 -15.61
N ASN A 153 0.69 -2.24 -15.06
CA ASN A 153 -0.25 -3.25 -15.57
C ASN A 153 -1.31 -2.64 -16.51
N GLY A 154 -1.16 -1.40 -16.96
CA GLY A 154 -2.09 -0.76 -17.90
C GLY A 154 -3.51 -0.58 -17.35
N GLN A 155 -3.67 -0.49 -16.03
CA GLN A 155 -4.97 -0.31 -15.38
C GLN A 155 -5.38 1.17 -15.27
N ILE A 156 -4.47 2.09 -15.56
CA ILE A 156 -4.73 3.53 -15.62
C ILE A 156 -4.67 3.96 -17.08
N GLY A 157 -5.72 4.62 -17.56
CA GLY A 157 -5.75 5.12 -18.94
C GLY A 157 -7.02 5.91 -19.26
N MET A 158 -7.06 6.44 -20.47
CA MET A 158 -8.23 7.16 -20.98
C MET A 158 -9.42 6.21 -21.18
N GLY A 159 -10.62 6.66 -20.81
CA GLY A 159 -11.84 5.95 -21.11
C GLY A 159 -13.08 6.84 -20.98
N GLN A 160 -14.23 6.30 -21.39
CA GLN A 160 -15.51 6.98 -21.24
C GLN A 160 -16.09 6.71 -19.85
N SER A 161 -16.52 7.77 -19.18
CA SER A 161 -17.16 7.66 -17.86
C SER A 161 -18.58 7.15 -17.99
N VAL A 162 -18.98 6.21 -17.14
CA VAL A 162 -20.37 5.68 -17.09
C VAL A 162 -21.35 6.76 -16.58
N LYS A 163 -20.85 7.79 -15.90
CA LYS A 163 -21.66 8.85 -15.27
C LYS A 163 -21.93 10.06 -16.18
N SER A 164 -21.25 10.19 -17.32
CA SER A 164 -21.47 11.31 -18.24
C SER A 164 -22.33 10.88 -19.44
N SER A 165 -23.52 11.47 -19.56
CA SER A 165 -24.40 11.32 -20.73
C SER A 165 -23.80 11.94 -22.02
N ILE A 166 -22.78 12.78 -21.85
CA ILE A 166 -21.94 13.34 -22.91
C ILE A 166 -20.57 12.69 -22.72
N GLY A 167 -20.24 11.69 -23.53
CA GLY A 167 -19.10 10.77 -23.38
C GLY A 167 -17.71 11.42 -23.50
N HIS A 168 -17.41 12.38 -22.65
CA HIS A 168 -16.08 12.95 -22.50
C HIS A 168 -15.13 11.87 -21.99
N ALA A 169 -13.98 11.76 -22.65
CA ALA A 169 -12.90 10.92 -22.18
C ALA A 169 -12.35 11.48 -20.86
N GLU A 170 -12.12 10.61 -19.89
CA GLU A 170 -11.56 10.93 -18.58
C GLU A 170 -10.45 9.92 -18.25
N MET A 171 -9.54 10.28 -17.33
CA MET A 171 -8.57 9.34 -16.79
C MET A 171 -9.25 8.38 -15.81
N LEU A 172 -9.20 7.08 -16.11
CA LEU A 172 -9.87 6.05 -15.33
C LEU A 172 -8.87 5.02 -14.79
N PHE A 173 -9.22 4.44 -13.64
CA PHE A 173 -8.60 3.26 -13.07
C PHE A 173 -9.52 2.04 -13.21
N ARG A 174 -9.08 1.00 -13.91
CA ARG A 174 -9.80 -0.28 -14.03
C ARG A 174 -9.35 -1.25 -12.93
N CYS A 175 -10.22 -1.50 -11.96
CA CYS A 175 -9.92 -2.37 -10.83
C CYS A 175 -9.68 -3.83 -11.26
N ARG A 176 -8.59 -4.46 -10.78
CA ARG A 176 -8.29 -5.88 -11.07
C ARG A 176 -9.34 -6.83 -10.47
N ALA A 177 -9.95 -6.46 -9.35
CA ALA A 177 -10.86 -7.33 -8.61
C ALA A 177 -12.26 -7.38 -9.22
N CYS A 178 -12.86 -6.22 -9.55
CA CYS A 178 -14.23 -6.15 -10.05
C CYS A 178 -14.35 -5.73 -11.52
N GLN A 179 -13.25 -5.38 -12.19
CA GLN A 179 -13.17 -4.94 -13.59
C GLN A 179 -13.93 -3.65 -13.93
N ARG A 180 -14.56 -3.01 -12.93
CA ARG A 180 -15.19 -1.68 -13.05
C ARG A 180 -14.13 -0.58 -13.02
N THR A 181 -14.51 0.57 -13.55
CA THR A 181 -13.63 1.74 -13.69
C THR A 181 -14.01 2.83 -12.70
N SER A 182 -13.04 3.32 -11.95
CA SER A 182 -13.12 4.49 -11.07
C SER A 182 -12.49 5.71 -11.73
N GLU A 183 -13.05 6.88 -11.48
CA GLU A 183 -12.59 8.16 -12.06
C GLU A 183 -11.47 8.74 -11.20
N LEU A 184 -10.34 9.13 -11.82
CA LEU A 184 -9.10 9.44 -11.09
C LEU A 184 -8.96 10.90 -10.66
N LEU A 185 -9.59 11.85 -11.34
CA LEU A 185 -9.53 13.28 -10.98
C LEU A 185 -10.28 13.54 -9.68
N GLY A 186 -11.47 12.98 -9.54
CA GLY A 186 -12.28 12.98 -8.32
C GLY A 186 -11.53 12.30 -7.18
N TRP A 187 -11.00 11.10 -7.43
CA TRP A 187 -10.16 10.38 -6.45
C TRP A 187 -9.01 11.24 -5.92
N VAL A 188 -8.21 11.86 -6.79
CA VAL A 188 -7.10 12.72 -6.38
C VAL A 188 -7.60 13.95 -5.61
N LYS A 189 -8.72 14.55 -6.02
CA LYS A 189 -9.31 15.68 -5.26
C LYS A 189 -9.69 15.27 -3.84
N ASP A 190 -10.32 14.12 -3.68
CA ASP A 190 -10.77 13.63 -2.38
C ASP A 190 -9.58 13.34 -1.47
N VAL A 191 -8.53 12.69 -1.98
CA VAL A 191 -7.29 12.45 -1.24
C VAL A 191 -6.66 13.77 -0.80
N PHE A 192 -6.49 14.74 -1.71
CA PHE A 192 -5.91 16.03 -1.34
C PHE A 192 -6.77 16.78 -0.32
N GLN A 193 -8.08 16.81 -0.49
CA GLN A 193 -8.99 17.48 0.43
C GLN A 193 -8.94 16.89 1.85
N GLN A 194 -8.84 15.57 1.97
CA GLN A 194 -8.85 14.88 3.25
C GLN A 194 -7.46 14.83 3.90
N CYS A 195 -6.41 14.65 3.11
CA CYS A 195 -5.09 14.26 3.61
C CYS A 195 -4.06 15.39 3.60
N ALA A 196 -4.12 16.30 2.62
CA ALA A 196 -3.10 17.34 2.48
C ALA A 196 -2.96 18.31 3.68
N PRO A 197 -3.98 18.57 4.51
CA PRO A 197 -3.79 19.35 5.74
C PRO A 197 -2.78 18.73 6.73
N GLY A 198 -2.53 17.41 6.65
CA GLY A 198 -1.59 16.70 7.49
C GLY A 198 -0.22 16.42 6.84
N TRP A 199 -0.01 16.84 5.60
CA TRP A 199 1.26 16.61 4.90
C TRP A 199 2.27 17.70 5.19
N ASP A 200 3.52 17.29 5.45
CA ASP A 200 4.67 18.18 5.36
C ASP A 200 5.05 18.44 3.89
N ARG A 201 6.07 19.28 3.68
CA ARG A 201 6.56 19.65 2.35
C ARG A 201 7.01 18.43 1.53
N ASP A 202 7.69 17.48 2.16
CA ASP A 202 8.26 16.33 1.46
C ASP A 202 7.18 15.31 1.08
N ALA A 203 6.21 15.08 1.96
CA ALA A 203 5.00 14.32 1.67
C ALA A 203 4.26 14.95 0.49
N LEU A 204 3.96 16.25 0.56
CA LEU A 204 3.27 16.94 -0.54
C LEU A 204 4.01 16.84 -1.87
N LEU A 205 5.34 16.98 -1.89
CA LEU A 205 6.16 16.77 -3.09
C LEU A 205 5.98 15.36 -3.65
N ARG A 206 6.09 14.32 -2.81
CA ARG A 206 5.87 12.92 -3.23
C ARG A 206 4.47 12.70 -3.79
N GLU A 207 3.45 13.25 -3.15
CA GLU A 207 2.06 13.09 -3.60
C GLU A 207 1.81 13.77 -4.94
N LEU A 208 2.34 14.97 -5.16
CA LEU A 208 2.29 15.65 -6.45
C LEU A 208 2.99 14.85 -7.56
N GLU A 209 4.11 14.19 -7.25
CA GLU A 209 4.79 13.29 -8.20
C GLU A 209 3.91 12.10 -8.60
N PHE A 210 3.14 11.52 -7.67
CA PHE A 210 2.16 10.48 -8.01
C PHE A 210 1.02 10.99 -8.87
N VAL A 211 0.50 12.19 -8.60
CA VAL A 211 -0.50 12.83 -9.48
C VAL A 211 0.09 13.03 -10.88
N CYS A 212 1.33 13.51 -10.98
CA CYS A 212 2.03 13.64 -12.27
C CYS A 212 2.17 12.29 -12.99
N LYS A 213 2.48 11.19 -12.29
CA LYS A 213 2.53 9.85 -12.87
C LYS A 213 1.17 9.41 -13.42
N ILE A 214 0.09 9.63 -12.66
CA ILE A 214 -1.27 9.24 -13.04
C ILE A 214 -1.71 10.00 -14.30
N PHE A 215 -1.53 11.32 -14.35
CA PHE A 215 -2.07 12.18 -15.41
C PHE A 215 -1.09 12.45 -16.56
N ARG A 216 0.11 11.84 -16.55
CA ARG A 216 1.14 12.05 -17.59
C ARG A 216 0.61 11.86 -19.01
N LEU A 217 -0.27 10.87 -19.21
CA LEU A 217 -0.82 10.50 -20.51
C LEU A 217 -2.27 10.98 -20.69
N SER A 218 -2.74 11.92 -19.89
CA SER A 218 -4.12 12.42 -19.98
C SER A 218 -4.36 13.19 -21.30
N GLU A 219 -5.41 12.78 -22.01
CA GLU A 219 -5.90 13.41 -23.24
C GLU A 219 -7.11 14.32 -23.00
N ASP A 220 -7.61 14.41 -21.76
CA ASP A 220 -8.69 15.32 -21.41
C ASP A 220 -8.16 16.68 -20.91
N ALA A 221 -8.95 17.72 -21.10
CA ALA A 221 -8.53 19.08 -20.77
C ALA A 221 -8.28 19.26 -19.26
N LYS A 222 -9.06 18.60 -18.40
CA LYS A 222 -8.95 18.76 -16.94
C LYS A 222 -7.69 18.09 -16.42
N GLY A 223 -7.41 16.86 -16.85
CA GLY A 223 -6.22 16.11 -16.48
C GLY A 223 -4.93 16.76 -16.98
N ARG A 224 -4.90 17.28 -18.21
CA ARG A 224 -3.74 18.07 -18.70
C ARG A 224 -3.48 19.34 -17.90
N VAL A 225 -4.52 20.03 -17.44
CA VAL A 225 -4.38 21.22 -16.61
C VAL A 225 -3.86 20.83 -15.23
N LEU A 226 -4.39 19.77 -14.63
CA LEU A 226 -3.91 19.27 -13.34
C LEU A 226 -2.42 18.88 -13.41
N PHE A 227 -2.04 18.10 -14.43
CA PHE A 227 -0.65 17.68 -14.65
C PHE A 227 0.31 18.88 -14.70
N ARG A 228 -0.03 19.91 -15.49
CA ARG A 228 0.78 21.14 -15.61
C ARG A 228 0.87 21.91 -14.29
N LYS A 229 -0.24 22.04 -13.55
CA LYS A 229 -0.24 22.68 -12.23
C LYS A 229 0.64 21.94 -11.24
N CYS A 230 0.60 20.60 -11.23
CA CYS A 230 1.45 19.81 -10.35
C CYS A 230 2.93 19.99 -10.67
N LEU A 231 3.33 20.03 -11.95
CA LEU A 231 4.72 20.30 -12.33
C LEU A 231 5.22 21.68 -11.85
N ASP A 232 4.45 22.74 -12.09
CA ASP A 232 4.77 24.10 -11.63
C ASP A 232 4.87 24.16 -10.10
N LEU A 233 3.95 23.51 -9.39
CA LEU A 233 4.00 23.44 -7.92
C LEU A 233 5.23 22.68 -7.41
N ILE A 234 5.59 21.55 -8.02
CA ILE A 234 6.80 20.78 -7.66
C ILE A 234 8.05 21.65 -7.84
N GLU A 235 8.17 22.37 -8.95
CA GLU A 235 9.30 23.25 -9.22
C GLU A 235 9.40 24.38 -8.17
N ARG A 236 8.29 25.04 -7.87
CA ARG A 236 8.22 26.07 -6.80
C ARG A 236 8.59 25.50 -5.45
N LEU A 237 8.03 24.35 -5.08
CA LEU A 237 8.28 23.69 -3.80
C LEU A 237 9.76 23.37 -3.64
N ARG A 238 10.43 22.85 -4.68
CA ARG A 238 11.86 22.51 -4.65
C ARG A 238 12.76 23.74 -4.51
N ASN A 239 12.37 24.86 -5.12
CA ASN A 239 13.16 26.10 -5.14
C ASN A 239 12.85 27.06 -3.97
N ALA A 240 11.74 26.86 -3.26
CA ALA A 240 11.33 27.71 -2.15
C ALA A 240 12.02 27.36 -0.82
N PRO A 241 12.29 28.36 0.05
CA PRO A 241 12.75 28.12 1.42
C PRO A 241 11.76 27.25 2.20
N ALA A 242 12.27 26.37 3.07
CA ALA A 242 11.46 25.37 3.79
C ALA A 242 10.29 25.97 4.60
N ASP A 243 10.44 27.19 5.11
CA ASP A 243 9.45 27.84 5.97
C ASP A 243 8.36 28.63 5.22
N SER A 244 8.45 28.71 3.89
CA SER A 244 7.63 29.64 3.09
C SER A 244 6.31 29.07 2.55
N ILE A 245 6.03 27.78 2.76
CA ILE A 245 4.94 27.08 2.06
C ILE A 245 3.95 26.45 3.03
N ASN A 246 2.71 26.95 3.00
CA ASN A 246 1.59 26.38 3.72
C ASN A 246 0.80 25.40 2.82
N PRO A 247 0.66 24.11 3.18
CA PRO A 247 -0.10 23.12 2.40
C PRO A 247 -1.54 23.53 2.07
N ARG A 248 -2.19 24.34 2.93
CA ARG A 248 -3.54 24.87 2.68
C ARG A 248 -3.59 25.85 1.49
N VAL A 249 -2.53 26.61 1.28
CA VAL A 249 -2.42 27.55 0.15
C VAL A 249 -2.23 26.78 -1.17
N ILE A 250 -1.57 25.63 -1.12
CA ILE A 250 -1.39 24.75 -2.29
C ILE A 250 -2.70 24.05 -2.68
N LEU A 251 -3.48 23.61 -1.70
CA LEU A 251 -4.83 23.09 -1.93
C LEU A 251 -5.73 24.10 -2.65
N GLN A 252 -5.71 25.36 -2.23
CA GLN A 252 -6.48 26.44 -2.88
C GLN A 252 -6.06 26.65 -4.35
N ALA A 253 -4.76 26.57 -4.64
CA ALA A 253 -4.22 26.65 -6.00
C ALA A 253 -4.68 25.49 -6.92
N LEU A 254 -4.71 24.27 -6.37
CA LEU A 254 -5.18 23.07 -7.06
C LEU A 254 -6.70 23.10 -7.31
N GLN A 255 -7.46 23.62 -6.35
CA GLN A 255 -8.93 23.76 -6.43
C GLN A 255 -9.40 24.93 -7.32
N GLY A 256 -8.49 25.80 -7.79
CA GLY A 256 -8.81 26.88 -8.71
C GLY A 256 -9.47 28.10 -8.06
N GLN A 257 -9.29 28.29 -6.75
CA GLN A 257 -9.67 29.55 -6.10
C GLN A 257 -8.57 30.59 -6.36
N SER A 258 -8.99 31.79 -6.78
CA SER A 258 -8.10 32.92 -7.06
C SER A 258 -7.31 33.32 -5.81
N PHE A 259 -5.99 33.42 -5.95
CA PHE A 259 -5.11 33.98 -4.93
C PHE A 259 -5.46 35.45 -4.68
N THR A 260 -5.85 35.79 -3.46
CA THR A 260 -5.51 37.10 -2.89
C THR A 260 -4.38 36.88 -1.90
N PRO A 261 -3.15 37.33 -2.19
CA PRO A 261 -2.09 37.33 -1.19
C PRO A 261 -2.47 38.39 -0.14
N SER A 262 -3.10 37.97 0.95
CA SER A 262 -3.14 38.79 2.15
C SER A 262 -1.75 38.75 2.76
N ILE A 263 -0.99 39.77 2.41
CA ILE A 263 0.20 40.26 3.11
C ILE A 263 -0.13 40.24 4.62
N PHE A 264 0.80 39.67 5.40
CA PHE A 264 0.78 39.69 6.87
C PHE A 264 0.33 41.05 7.43
N PRO A 265 -0.39 41.04 8.56
CA PRO A 265 -0.02 41.98 9.61
C PRO A 265 0.11 41.26 10.97
N GLY A 266 1.22 41.58 11.66
CA GLY A 266 1.39 41.41 13.10
C GLY A 266 1.89 40.05 13.55
#